data_AF-A0A2N2ZXA2-F1
#
_entry.id   AF-A0A2N2ZXA2-F1
#
_cell.length_a   1.000
_cell.length_b   1.000
_cell.length_c   1.000
_cell.angle_alpha   90.00
_cell.angle_beta   90.00
_cell.angle_gamma   90.00
#
_symmetry.space_group_name_H-M   'P 1'
#
loop_
_entity.id
_entity.type
_entity.pdbx_description
1 polymer ?
#
loop_
_entity_poly.entity_id
_entity_poly.type
_entity_poly.pdbx_seq_one_letter_code
_entity_poly.pdbx_strand_id
1 'polypeptide(L)'
;MPALIVFNIIAGLFTLITYIIGKDKNFERLMEGKPVRLVKNGAFSIEDFSKEAIGEDEFFAELRMQGVLQLGQIEEAIVEISGNISIFYYPEEDVKFGLPIMPGSLDSEQEIIEEVGHYACIFCGYTEKLKPATKYSCPKCQKFRWVKASNNKRIR
;
A
#
# COMPACT_ATOMS: atom_id res chain seq x y z
N MET A 1 47.56 -12.25 17.83
CA MET A 1 46.63 -13.23 18.42
C MET A 1 45.16 -12.82 18.32
N PRO A 2 44.72 -11.62 18.78
CA PRO A 2 43.30 -11.28 18.84
C PRO A 2 42.61 -11.21 17.47
N ALA A 3 43.31 -10.66 16.46
CA ALA A 3 42.79 -10.54 15.10
C ALA A 3 42.48 -11.90 14.44
N LEU A 4 43.29 -12.94 14.73
CA LEU A 4 43.07 -14.28 14.21
C LEU A 4 41.84 -14.94 14.85
N ILE A 5 41.59 -14.69 16.15
CA ILE A 5 40.41 -15.20 16.85
C ILE A 5 39.15 -14.56 16.26
N VAL A 6 39.14 -13.24 16.12
CA VAL A 6 38.02 -12.49 15.51
C VAL A 6 37.76 -12.98 14.07
N PHE A 7 38.81 -13.16 13.27
CA PHE A 7 38.68 -13.65 11.90
C PHE A 7 38.04 -15.04 11.84
N ASN A 8 38.50 -15.98 12.67
CA ASN A 8 37.94 -17.34 12.71
C ASN A 8 36.49 -17.35 13.21
N ILE A 9 36.15 -16.49 14.17
CA ILE A 9 34.76 -16.36 14.65
C ILE A 9 33.87 -15.84 13.51
N ILE A 10 34.26 -14.76 12.84
CA ILE A 10 33.48 -14.18 11.73
C ILE A 10 33.35 -15.20 10.58
N ALA A 11 34.45 -15.82 10.17
CA ALA A 11 34.45 -16.82 9.10
C ALA A 11 33.60 -18.05 9.46
N GLY A 12 33.67 -18.50 10.71
CA GLY A 12 32.84 -19.59 11.23
C GLY A 12 31.36 -19.23 11.26
N LEU A 13 31.02 -18.02 11.73
CA LEU A 13 29.64 -17.53 11.75
C LEU A 13 29.07 -17.40 10.34
N PHE A 14 29.85 -16.84 9.41
CA PHE A 14 29.46 -16.69 8.02
C PHE A 14 29.20 -18.05 7.36
N THR A 15 30.13 -18.99 7.52
CA THR A 15 29.99 -20.35 6.98
C THR A 15 28.79 -21.08 7.58
N LEU A 16 28.53 -20.90 8.88
CA LEU A 16 27.36 -21.47 9.55
C LEU A 16 26.05 -20.88 9.02
N ILE A 17 25.98 -19.56 8.85
CA ILE A 17 24.81 -18.87 8.27
C ILE A 17 24.57 -19.35 6.84
N THR A 18 25.60 -19.38 5.99
CA THR A 18 25.50 -19.86 4.60
C THR A 18 25.06 -21.32 4.53
N TYR A 19 25.58 -22.18 5.42
CA TYR A 19 25.17 -23.57 5.49
C TYR A 19 23.70 -23.73 5.92
N ILE A 20 23.23 -22.95 6.90
CA ILE A 20 21.84 -22.97 7.34
C ILE A 20 20.90 -22.50 6.21
N ILE A 21 21.26 -21.42 5.51
CA ILE A 21 20.48 -20.91 4.37
C ILE A 21 20.42 -21.95 3.25
N GLY A 22 21.55 -22.57 2.89
CA GLY A 22 21.62 -23.56 1.80
C GLY A 22 21.00 -24.93 2.14
N LYS A 23 20.74 -25.22 3.42
CA LYS A 23 20.18 -26.51 3.85
C LYS A 23 18.67 -26.60 3.65
N ASP A 24 17.96 -25.47 3.68
CA ASP A 24 16.51 -25.44 3.56
C ASP A 24 16.04 -24.42 2.52
N LYS A 25 15.66 -24.93 1.33
CA LYS A 25 15.10 -24.12 0.24
C LYS A 25 13.80 -23.40 0.62
N ASN A 26 13.08 -23.87 1.65
CA ASN A 26 11.92 -23.15 2.17
C ASN A 26 12.34 -21.97 3.06
N PHE A 27 13.46 -22.08 3.76
CA PHE A 27 14.04 -20.97 4.53
C PHE A 27 14.62 -19.91 3.60
N GLU A 28 15.31 -20.32 2.53
CA GLU A 28 15.77 -19.44 1.44
C GLU A 28 14.59 -18.65 0.84
N ARG A 29 13.48 -19.34 0.48
CA ARG A 29 12.27 -18.68 -0.05
C ARG A 29 11.52 -17.81 0.95
N LEU A 30 11.61 -18.11 2.25
CA LEU A 30 11.05 -17.29 3.31
C LEU A 30 11.90 -16.02 3.51
N MET A 31 13.22 -16.13 3.37
CA MET A 31 14.16 -15.02 3.51
C MET A 31 14.26 -14.12 2.28
N GLU A 32 14.07 -14.66 1.08
CA GLU A 32 14.11 -13.89 -0.18
C GLU A 32 12.96 -12.89 -0.29
N GLY A 33 11.89 -13.04 0.49
CA GLY A 33 10.70 -12.21 0.38
C GLY A 33 9.98 -12.41 -0.97
N LYS A 34 8.78 -11.86 -1.10
CA LYS A 34 8.08 -11.79 -2.39
C LYS A 34 7.54 -10.38 -2.56
N PRO A 35 7.50 -9.86 -3.80
CA PRO A 35 6.82 -8.60 -4.04
C PRO A 35 5.34 -8.72 -3.67
N VAL A 36 4.81 -7.71 -2.98
CA VAL A 36 3.45 -7.70 -2.45
C VAL A 36 2.67 -6.55 -3.07
N ARG A 37 1.50 -6.86 -3.63
CA ARG A 37 0.65 -5.87 -4.28
C ARG A 37 -0.22 -5.17 -3.24
N LEU A 38 0.09 -3.92 -2.92
CA LEU A 38 -0.65 -3.13 -1.94
C LEU A 38 -1.86 -2.42 -2.52
N VAL A 39 -1.78 -1.96 -3.77
CA VAL A 39 -2.89 -1.29 -4.47
C VAL A 39 -3.21 -2.07 -5.74
N LYS A 40 -4.50 -2.26 -5.98
CA LYS A 40 -5.03 -2.83 -7.21
C LYS A 40 -6.31 -2.12 -7.60
N ASN A 41 -6.36 -1.63 -8.82
CA ASN A 41 -7.47 -0.87 -9.38
C ASN A 41 -7.85 0.35 -8.52
N GLY A 42 -6.85 1.11 -8.08
CA GLY A 42 -7.02 2.33 -7.29
C GLY A 42 -7.59 2.15 -5.88
N ALA A 43 -7.51 0.93 -5.34
CA ALA A 43 -7.94 0.60 -4.00
C ALA A 43 -6.94 -0.37 -3.35
N PHE A 44 -6.85 -0.36 -2.02
CA PHE A 44 -5.99 -1.26 -1.27
C PHE A 44 -6.39 -2.73 -1.48
N SER A 45 -5.38 -3.60 -1.60
CA SER A 45 -5.54 -5.04 -1.48
C SER A 45 -5.54 -5.39 0.01
N ILE A 46 -6.73 -5.48 0.61
CA ILE A 46 -6.92 -5.58 2.07
C ILE A 46 -6.13 -6.75 2.67
N GLU A 47 -6.12 -7.89 2.00
CA GLU A 47 -5.45 -9.11 2.45
C GLU A 47 -3.94 -9.00 2.49
N ASP A 48 -3.38 -8.15 1.63
CA ASP A 48 -1.94 -7.96 1.47
C ASP A 48 -1.46 -6.80 2.35
N PHE A 49 -2.22 -5.70 2.37
CA PHE A 49 -1.89 -4.51 3.15
C PHE A 49 -1.82 -4.78 4.66
N SER A 50 -2.70 -5.63 5.20
CA SER A 50 -2.67 -5.97 6.63
C SER A 50 -1.48 -6.85 7.05
N LYS A 51 -0.79 -7.49 6.09
CA LYS A 51 0.32 -8.40 6.36
C LYS A 51 1.68 -7.69 6.29
N GLU A 52 1.73 -6.54 5.65
CA GLU A 52 2.95 -5.75 5.52
C GLU A 52 3.19 -4.89 6.76
N ALA A 53 4.47 -4.63 7.04
CA ALA A 53 4.88 -3.80 8.17
C ALA A 53 4.76 -2.29 7.91
N ILE A 54 4.41 -1.87 6.68
CA ILE A 54 4.29 -0.47 6.30
C ILE A 54 2.97 0.13 6.79
N GLY A 55 3.04 1.26 7.49
CA GLY A 55 1.85 1.99 7.91
C GLY A 55 1.16 2.71 6.75
N GLU A 56 -0.14 2.99 6.89
CA GLU A 56 -0.91 3.76 5.89
C GLU A 56 -0.31 5.15 5.64
N ASP A 57 0.10 5.85 6.69
CA ASP A 57 0.70 7.19 6.58
C ASP A 57 2.05 7.16 5.85
N GLU A 58 2.86 6.13 6.09
CA GLU A 58 4.14 5.90 5.43
C GLU A 58 3.94 5.56 3.96
N PHE A 59 3.00 4.64 3.67
CA PHE A 59 2.64 4.30 2.31
C PHE A 59 2.11 5.53 1.54
N PHE A 60 1.24 6.35 2.13
CA PHE A 60 0.79 7.59 1.51
C PHE A 60 1.92 8.61 1.34
N ALA A 61 2.90 8.66 2.25
CA ALA A 61 4.07 9.51 2.07
C ALA A 61 4.87 9.11 0.83
N GLU A 62 5.13 7.83 0.65
CA GLU A 62 5.82 7.31 -0.54
C GLU A 62 5.04 7.62 -1.83
N LEU A 63 3.72 7.42 -1.83
CA LEU A 63 2.88 7.78 -2.97
C LEU A 63 2.96 9.28 -3.30
N ARG A 64 2.90 10.15 -2.28
CA ARG A 64 3.02 11.61 -2.45
C ARG A 64 4.39 12.00 -3.01
N MET A 65 5.47 11.35 -2.56
CA MET A 65 6.82 11.56 -3.11
C MET A 65 6.90 11.21 -4.60
N GLN A 66 6.05 10.30 -5.08
CA GLN A 66 5.91 9.95 -6.50
C GLN A 66 4.91 10.83 -7.27
N GLY A 67 4.39 11.89 -6.63
CA GLY A 67 3.44 12.84 -7.24
C GLY A 67 2.00 12.32 -7.32
N VAL A 68 1.66 11.26 -6.57
CA VAL A 68 0.27 10.78 -6.46
C VAL A 68 -0.53 11.73 -5.56
N LEU A 69 -1.74 12.07 -5.98
CA LEU A 69 -2.69 12.91 -5.24
C LEU A 69 -3.86 12.09 -4.69
N GLN A 70 -4.20 10.99 -5.35
CA GLN A 70 -5.33 10.13 -5.00
C GLN A 70 -5.19 8.73 -5.60
N LEU A 71 -5.73 7.70 -4.94
CA LEU A 71 -5.47 6.29 -5.30
C LEU A 71 -6.01 5.87 -6.67
N GLY A 72 -7.07 6.50 -7.18
CA GLY A 72 -7.64 6.27 -8.52
C GLY A 72 -6.73 6.66 -9.70
N GLN A 73 -5.56 7.24 -9.42
CA GLN A 73 -4.47 7.40 -10.40
C GLN A 73 -3.64 6.12 -10.59
N ILE A 74 -3.69 5.21 -9.62
CA ILE A 74 -2.83 4.02 -9.54
C ILE A 74 -3.61 2.81 -10.04
N GLU A 75 -3.06 2.15 -11.04
CA GLU A 75 -3.53 0.84 -11.48
C GLU A 75 -3.05 -0.24 -10.51
N GLU A 76 -1.74 -0.28 -10.27
CA GLU A 76 -1.11 -1.19 -9.31
C GLU A 76 0.02 -0.51 -8.53
N ALA A 77 0.15 -0.81 -7.25
CA ALA A 77 1.34 -0.50 -6.46
C ALA A 77 1.84 -1.76 -5.79
N ILE A 78 3.15 -1.98 -5.87
CA ILE A 78 3.82 -3.20 -5.41
C ILE A 78 4.98 -2.79 -4.51
N VAL A 79 5.01 -3.34 -3.29
CA VAL A 79 6.19 -3.28 -2.43
C VAL A 79 7.13 -4.38 -2.89
N GLU A 80 8.31 -3.98 -3.36
CA GLU A 80 9.37 -4.89 -3.75
C GLU A 80 10.10 -5.43 -2.52
N ILE A 81 10.83 -6.53 -2.69
CA ILE A 81 11.67 -7.13 -1.63
C ILE A 81 12.64 -6.11 -1.01
N SER A 82 13.09 -5.14 -1.81
CA SER A 82 13.96 -4.04 -1.36
C SER A 82 13.30 -3.05 -0.38
N GLY A 83 11.98 -3.12 -0.20
CA GLY A 83 11.17 -2.12 0.51
C GLY A 83 10.72 -0.93 -0.36
N ASN A 84 11.28 -0.78 -1.56
CA ASN A 84 10.84 0.24 -2.52
C ASN A 84 9.44 -0.07 -3.08
N ILE A 85 8.76 0.97 -3.52
CA ILE A 85 7.41 0.86 -4.10
C ILE A 85 7.48 1.10 -5.61
N SER A 86 7.11 0.07 -6.37
CA SER A 86 6.84 0.17 -7.80
C SER A 86 5.39 0.65 -7.99
N ILE A 87 5.19 1.72 -8.77
CA ILE A 87 3.85 2.27 -9.06
C ILE A 87 3.58 2.25 -10.55
N PHE A 88 2.46 1.62 -10.92
CA PHE A 88 1.90 1.59 -12.26
C PHE A 88 0.66 2.47 -12.30
N TYR A 89 0.67 3.45 -13.19
CA TYR A 89 -0.37 4.48 -13.28
C TYR A 89 -1.34 4.16 -14.40
N TYR A 90 -2.60 4.53 -14.20
CA TYR A 90 -3.53 4.63 -15.32
C TYR A 90 -3.06 5.71 -16.32
N PRO A 91 -3.35 5.53 -17.63
CA PRO A 91 -3.35 6.63 -18.59
C PRO A 91 -4.22 7.80 -18.11
N GLU A 92 -3.93 9.03 -18.52
CA GLU A 92 -4.60 10.24 -18.00
C GLU A 92 -6.10 10.29 -18.29
N GLU A 93 -6.51 9.69 -19.40
CA GLU A 93 -7.90 9.50 -19.84
C GLU A 93 -8.65 8.48 -18.99
N ASP A 94 -7.93 7.54 -18.37
CA ASP A 94 -8.49 6.44 -17.59
C ASP A 94 -8.41 6.67 -16.07
N VAL A 95 -7.84 7.80 -15.63
CA VAL A 95 -7.79 8.17 -14.21
C VAL A 95 -9.20 8.22 -13.63
N LYS A 96 -9.39 7.48 -12.54
CA LYS A 96 -10.67 7.33 -11.85
C LYS A 96 -10.74 8.27 -10.66
N PHE A 97 -11.94 8.49 -10.14
CA PHE A 97 -12.10 9.02 -8.79
C PHE A 97 -11.48 8.04 -7.79
N GLY A 98 -10.82 8.55 -6.76
CA GLY A 98 -10.20 7.72 -5.75
C GLY A 98 -10.05 8.42 -4.41
N LEU A 99 -9.52 7.66 -3.44
CA LEU A 99 -9.24 8.14 -2.10
C LEU A 99 -8.17 9.24 -2.15
N PRO A 100 -8.46 10.46 -1.67
CA PRO A 100 -7.43 11.48 -1.52
C PRO A 100 -6.42 11.05 -0.46
N ILE A 101 -5.14 11.32 -0.69
CA ILE A 101 -4.04 10.89 0.20
C ILE A 101 -3.27 12.05 0.82
N MET A 102 -3.72 13.29 0.61
CA MET A 102 -3.07 14.46 1.18
C MET A 102 -3.33 14.54 2.69
N PRO A 103 -2.38 15.04 3.50
CA PRO A 103 -2.61 15.25 4.93
C PRO A 103 -3.88 16.07 5.18
N GLY A 104 -4.70 15.64 6.15
CA GLY A 104 -5.98 16.25 6.51
C GLY A 104 -7.13 15.99 5.51
N SER A 105 -6.89 15.33 4.38
CA SER A 105 -7.97 15.05 3.42
C SER A 105 -9.03 14.08 3.96
N LEU A 106 -8.66 13.23 4.92
CA LEU A 106 -9.55 12.27 5.57
C LEU A 106 -10.31 12.86 6.78
N ASP A 107 -10.00 14.08 7.22
CA ASP A 107 -10.65 14.72 8.39
C ASP A 107 -12.13 15.01 8.15
N SER A 108 -12.54 15.06 6.87
CA SER A 108 -13.93 15.23 6.43
C SER A 108 -14.67 13.90 6.21
N GLU A 109 -14.21 12.83 6.87
CA GLU A 109 -14.88 11.54 6.87
C GLU A 109 -16.31 11.64 7.43
N GLN A 110 -17.21 10.85 6.86
CA GLN A 110 -18.62 10.82 7.22
C GLN A 110 -19.20 9.41 7.07
N GLU A 111 -20.17 9.07 7.93
CA GLU A 111 -20.99 7.86 7.79
C GLU A 111 -22.31 8.14 7.04
N ILE A 112 -22.84 9.35 7.20
CA ILE A 112 -24.05 9.85 6.54
C ILE A 112 -23.63 10.54 5.24
N ILE A 113 -24.30 10.19 4.15
CA ILE A 113 -24.12 10.83 2.85
C ILE A 113 -25.31 11.76 2.63
N GLU A 114 -25.05 13.07 2.48
CA GLU A 114 -26.08 14.09 2.30
C GLU A 114 -26.31 14.44 0.82
N GLU A 115 -25.28 14.27 -0.01
CA GLU A 115 -25.27 14.70 -1.41
C GLU A 115 -24.93 13.53 -2.34
N VAL A 116 -25.42 13.59 -3.58
CA VAL A 116 -24.99 12.65 -4.62
C VAL A 116 -23.56 13.00 -5.04
N GLY A 117 -22.65 12.01 -5.03
CA GLY A 117 -21.25 12.24 -5.37
C GLY A 117 -20.43 10.96 -5.43
N HIS A 118 -19.17 11.07 -5.85
CA HIS A 118 -18.22 9.96 -5.70
C HIS A 118 -17.61 10.01 -4.30
N TYR A 119 -17.63 8.88 -3.61
CA TYR A 119 -17.10 8.73 -2.28
C TYR A 119 -16.13 7.55 -2.24
N ALA A 120 -15.04 7.73 -1.52
CA ALA A 120 -14.03 6.72 -1.30
C ALA A 120 -14.13 6.21 0.14
N CYS A 121 -14.08 4.89 0.31
CA CYS A 121 -13.97 4.28 1.63
C CYS A 121 -12.59 4.60 2.19
N ILE A 122 -12.52 5.21 3.37
CA ILE A 122 -11.25 5.64 3.96
C ILE A 122 -10.32 4.46 4.29
N PHE A 123 -10.87 3.26 4.48
CA PHE A 123 -10.10 2.10 4.94
C PHE A 123 -9.50 1.27 3.81
N CYS A 124 -10.12 1.26 2.63
CA CYS A 124 -9.66 0.42 1.52
C CYS A 124 -9.57 1.17 0.19
N GLY A 125 -9.94 2.44 0.15
CA GLY A 125 -9.93 3.27 -1.05
C GLY A 125 -10.98 2.92 -2.11
N TYR A 126 -11.83 1.92 -1.89
CA TYR A 126 -12.91 1.59 -2.81
C TYR A 126 -13.79 2.81 -3.04
N THR A 127 -14.02 3.17 -4.31
CA THR A 127 -14.70 4.40 -4.69
C THR A 127 -15.95 4.09 -5.49
N GLU A 128 -17.07 4.72 -5.12
CA GLU A 128 -18.36 4.53 -5.76
C GLU A 128 -19.18 5.83 -5.76
N LYS A 129 -20.10 5.95 -6.72
CA LYS A 129 -21.07 7.05 -6.75
C LYS A 129 -22.23 6.75 -5.81
N LEU A 130 -22.25 7.41 -4.65
CA LEU A 130 -23.28 7.23 -3.63
C LEU A 130 -24.40 8.27 -3.78
N LYS A 131 -25.57 7.93 -3.25
CA LYS A 131 -26.73 8.82 -3.11
C LYS A 131 -26.93 9.14 -1.63
N PRO A 132 -27.83 10.07 -1.26
CA PRO A 132 -28.06 10.35 0.15
C PRO A 132 -28.59 9.13 0.91
N ALA A 133 -27.92 8.77 2.01
CA ALA A 133 -28.40 7.78 2.96
C ALA A 133 -27.67 7.93 4.31
N THR A 134 -28.29 7.40 5.36
CA THR A 134 -27.74 7.47 6.73
C THR A 134 -26.57 6.53 6.97
N LYS A 135 -26.41 5.49 6.14
CA LYS A 135 -25.34 4.50 6.29
C LYS A 135 -25.07 3.76 4.99
N TYR A 136 -23.81 3.65 4.61
CA TYR A 136 -23.34 2.81 3.51
C TYR A 136 -22.27 1.84 3.98
N SER A 137 -22.46 0.55 3.71
CA SER A 137 -21.44 -0.47 3.91
C SER A 137 -20.54 -0.56 2.69
N CYS A 138 -19.22 -0.44 2.86
CA CYS A 138 -18.29 -0.65 1.77
C CYS A 138 -18.35 -2.09 1.26
N PRO A 139 -18.57 -2.33 -0.04
CA PRO A 139 -18.69 -3.69 -0.57
C PRO A 139 -17.37 -4.48 -0.51
N LYS A 140 -16.22 -3.80 -0.39
CA LYS A 140 -14.90 -4.44 -0.26
C LYS A 140 -14.51 -4.79 1.18
N CYS A 141 -14.61 -3.85 2.12
CA CYS A 141 -14.11 -4.03 3.49
C CYS A 141 -15.18 -4.00 4.58
N GLN A 142 -16.45 -3.78 4.22
CA GLN A 142 -17.62 -3.72 5.11
C GLN A 142 -17.56 -2.62 6.19
N LYS A 143 -16.66 -1.64 6.05
CA LYS A 143 -16.61 -0.45 6.90
C LYS A 143 -17.59 0.62 6.40
N PHE A 144 -17.89 1.60 7.27
CA PHE A 144 -18.98 2.56 7.05
C PHE A 144 -18.55 4.02 6.92
N ARG A 145 -17.25 4.31 7.05
CA ARG A 145 -16.72 5.68 6.91
C ARG A 145 -16.23 5.93 5.50
N TRP A 146 -16.63 7.07 4.97
CA TRP A 146 -16.40 7.51 3.60
C TRP A 146 -15.94 8.96 3.58
N VAL A 147 -15.22 9.33 2.51
CA VAL A 147 -14.83 10.72 2.24
C VAL A 147 -15.16 11.05 0.78
N LYS A 148 -15.39 12.31 0.43
CA LYS A 148 -15.55 12.70 -0.99
C LYS A 148 -14.30 12.29 -1.76
N ALA A 149 -14.49 11.53 -2.83
CA ALA A 149 -13.39 11.07 -3.68
C ALA A 149 -12.84 12.22 -4.52
N SER A 150 -11.53 12.20 -4.77
CA SER A 150 -10.85 13.17 -5.62
C SER A 150 -10.68 12.63 -7.04
N ASN A 151 -10.78 13.49 -8.05
CA ASN A 151 -10.41 13.22 -9.44
C ASN A 151 -9.20 14.04 -9.89
N ASN A 152 -8.40 14.55 -8.96
CA ASN A 152 -7.18 15.27 -9.29
C ASN A 152 -6.29 14.38 -10.16
N LYS A 153 -5.74 14.97 -11.23
CA LYS A 153 -4.77 14.32 -12.12
C LYS A 153 -3.36 14.69 -11.69
N ARG A 154 -2.42 13.77 -11.89
CA ARG A 154 -1.00 14.04 -11.67
C ARG A 154 -0.54 15.05 -12.71
N ILE A 155 0.22 16.05 -12.28
CA ILE A 155 0.89 17.00 -13.17
C ILE A 155 2.28 16.41 -13.48
N ARG A 156 2.60 16.25 -14.76
CA ARG A 156 3.92 15.77 -15.24
C ARG A 156 4.88 16.93 -15.44
#